data_AF-A0A8B6CH57-F1
#
_entry.id   AF-A0A8B6CH57-F1
#
_cell.length_a   1.000
_cell.length_b   1.000
_cell.length_c   1.000
_cell.angle_alpha   90.00
_cell.angle_beta   90.00
_cell.angle_gamma   90.00
#
_symmetry.space_group_name_H-M   'P 1'
#
loop_
_entity.id
_entity.type
_entity.pdbx_description
1 polymer ?
#
loop_
_entity_poly.entity_id
_entity_poly.type
_entity_poly.pdbx_seq_one_letter_code
_entity_poly.pdbx_strand_id
1 'polypeptide(L)'
;MANEKTMKGNIEEFAVQMKRLVNNKEQSDIKFLIGSNRKPIYAHRCILANRCAVFKAMFQDQAQRAGVVDNTVPFVLADMTPDIFLAVMEFIYTNCVTLTPKILAGHYLIENLAVHNVCECLQASIVFAQNELKDACILYIDEHTEVVLKKPYVEIGKKAVKQIRLTLFTPEEIEKIKSKMWK
;
A
#
# COMPACT_ATOMS: atom_id res chain seq x y z
N MET A 1 -23.91 -16.77 36.89
CA MET A 1 -23.38 -16.24 35.62
C MET A 1 -23.34 -17.40 34.66
N ALA A 2 -24.12 -17.33 33.58
CA ALA A 2 -24.41 -18.47 32.72
C ALA A 2 -23.15 -18.95 31.97
N ASN A 3 -23.15 -20.24 31.67
CA ASN A 3 -22.10 -20.98 30.99
C ASN A 3 -22.04 -20.57 29.51
N GLU A 4 -21.56 -19.36 29.23
CA GLU A 4 -21.50 -18.81 27.87
C GLU A 4 -20.48 -19.59 27.02
N LYS A 5 -20.94 -20.13 25.89
CA LYS A 5 -20.10 -20.78 24.88
C LYS A 5 -20.11 -19.94 23.61
N THR A 6 -18.93 -19.56 23.13
CA THR A 6 -18.77 -18.81 21.89
C THR A 6 -18.73 -19.77 20.68
N MET A 7 -19.65 -19.58 19.74
CA MET A 7 -19.57 -20.21 18.43
C MET A 7 -18.73 -19.33 17.49
N LYS A 8 -17.74 -19.91 16.81
CA LYS A 8 -16.88 -19.20 15.85
C LYS A 8 -17.34 -19.51 14.43
N GLY A 9 -17.57 -18.46 13.62
CA GLY A 9 -17.77 -18.58 12.18
C GLY A 9 -16.44 -18.60 11.41
N ASN A 10 -16.51 -18.79 10.09
CA ASN A 10 -15.35 -18.71 9.21
C ASN A 10 -14.95 -17.23 8.98
N ILE A 11 -13.78 -16.85 9.47
CA ILE A 11 -13.28 -15.47 9.41
C ILE A 11 -12.91 -15.07 7.97
N GLU A 12 -12.41 -16.00 7.16
CA GLU A 12 -12.05 -15.74 5.76
C GLU A 12 -13.31 -15.50 4.93
N GLU A 13 -14.35 -16.32 5.13
CA GLU A 13 -15.63 -16.15 4.46
C GLU A 13 -16.31 -14.83 4.88
N PHE A 14 -16.27 -14.50 6.17
CA PHE A 14 -16.73 -13.20 6.67
C PHE A 14 -16.00 -12.04 5.97
N ALA A 15 -14.68 -12.09 5.86
CA ALA A 15 -13.88 -11.07 5.18
C ALA A 15 -14.27 -10.94 3.70
N VAL A 16 -14.48 -12.06 3.00
CA VAL A 16 -14.95 -12.08 1.60
C VAL A 16 -16.34 -11.46 1.46
N GLN A 17 -17.27 -11.77 2.36
CA GLN A 17 -18.61 -11.19 2.36
C GLN A 17 -18.57 -9.67 2.63
N MET A 18 -17.79 -9.24 3.63
CA MET A 18 -17.62 -7.83 3.96
C MET A 18 -16.93 -7.03 2.85
N LYS A 19 -16.01 -7.66 2.09
CA LYS A 19 -15.34 -7.01 0.95
C LYS A 19 -16.33 -6.54 -0.12
N ARG A 20 -17.49 -7.20 -0.25
CA ARG A 20 -18.56 -6.84 -1.20
C ARG A 20 -19.23 -5.49 -0.88
N LEU A 21 -19.05 -4.98 0.34
CA LEU A 21 -19.58 -3.67 0.75
C LEU A 21 -18.63 -2.52 0.41
N VAL A 22 -17.36 -2.81 0.11
CA VAL A 22 -16.35 -1.79 -0.22
C VAL A 22 -16.72 -1.13 -1.54
N ASN A 23 -16.85 0.21 -1.54
CA ASN A 23 -17.28 1.00 -2.70
C ASN A 23 -18.61 0.52 -3.32
N ASN A 24 -19.47 -0.10 -2.51
CA ASN A 24 -20.82 -0.45 -2.92
C ASN A 24 -21.75 0.74 -2.66
N LYS A 25 -22.52 1.13 -3.69
CA LYS A 25 -23.48 2.23 -3.58
C LYS A 25 -24.74 1.82 -2.82
N GLU A 26 -25.12 0.54 -2.87
CA GLU A 26 -26.27 0.03 -2.14
C GLU A 26 -26.07 0.22 -0.63
N GLN A 27 -27.07 0.80 0.05
CA GLN A 27 -27.04 1.08 1.49
C GLN A 27 -25.91 2.02 1.96
N SER A 28 -25.15 2.61 1.04
CA SER A 28 -24.17 3.65 1.39
C SER A 28 -24.88 4.91 1.87
N ASP A 29 -24.42 5.45 2.99
CA ASP A 29 -24.92 6.68 3.62
C ASP A 29 -23.90 7.82 3.55
N ILE A 30 -22.78 7.61 2.85
CA ILE A 30 -21.72 8.59 2.65
C ILE A 30 -21.00 8.39 1.31
N LYS A 31 -20.55 9.51 0.73
CA LYS A 31 -19.78 9.56 -0.50
C LYS A 31 -18.52 10.40 -0.31
N PHE A 32 -17.39 9.88 -0.76
CA PHE A 32 -16.11 10.59 -0.85
C PHE A 32 -15.82 10.95 -2.31
N LEU A 33 -15.24 12.13 -2.55
CA LEU A 33 -14.68 12.55 -3.83
C LEU A 33 -13.17 12.52 -3.70
N ILE A 34 -12.54 11.51 -4.31
CA ILE A 34 -11.11 11.20 -4.13
C ILE A 34 -10.29 11.66 -5.34
N GLY A 35 -9.16 12.30 -5.05
CA GLY A 35 -8.17 12.76 -6.02
C GLY A 35 -8.60 14.00 -6.79
N SER A 36 -7.70 14.47 -7.64
CA SER A 36 -7.93 15.61 -8.55
C SER A 36 -9.15 15.43 -9.44
N ASN A 37 -9.39 14.19 -9.90
CA ASN A 37 -10.54 13.83 -10.75
C ASN A 37 -11.86 13.68 -9.96
N ARG A 38 -11.86 13.91 -8.64
CA ARG A 38 -13.05 13.81 -7.77
C ARG A 38 -13.83 12.50 -7.95
N LYS A 39 -13.11 11.38 -8.05
CA LYS A 39 -13.73 10.07 -8.28
C LYS A 39 -14.65 9.73 -7.10
N PRO A 40 -15.94 9.43 -7.32
CA PRO A 40 -16.85 9.09 -6.25
C PRO A 40 -16.55 7.69 -5.69
N ILE A 41 -16.46 7.60 -4.36
CA ILE A 41 -16.35 6.34 -3.63
C ILE A 41 -17.43 6.31 -2.54
N TYR A 42 -18.19 5.22 -2.51
CA TYR A 42 -19.31 5.03 -1.59
C TYR A 42 -18.88 4.22 -0.36
N ALA A 43 -19.38 4.57 0.83
CA ALA A 43 -19.04 3.86 2.05
C ALA A 43 -20.19 3.91 3.08
N HIS A 44 -19.93 3.38 4.27
CA HIS A 44 -20.90 3.23 5.36
C HIS A 44 -20.36 3.88 6.64
N ARG A 45 -21.00 4.95 7.13
CA ARG A 45 -20.53 5.75 8.27
C ARG A 45 -20.37 4.90 9.53
N CYS A 46 -21.30 3.99 9.79
CA CYS A 46 -21.27 3.13 10.98
C CYS A 46 -20.01 2.24 11.04
N ILE A 47 -19.61 1.65 9.90
CA ILE A 47 -18.42 0.80 9.80
C ILE A 47 -17.16 1.67 9.97
N LEU A 48 -17.07 2.77 9.22
CA LEU A 48 -15.89 3.64 9.25
C LEU A 48 -15.68 4.29 10.63
N ALA A 49 -16.73 4.82 11.25
CA ALA A 49 -16.65 5.48 12.55
C ALA A 49 -16.32 4.50 13.70
N ASN A 50 -16.75 3.25 13.60
CA ASN A 50 -16.43 2.22 14.59
C ASN A 50 -14.96 1.78 14.48
N ARG A 51 -14.47 1.63 13.25
CA ARG A 51 -13.18 1.02 12.93
C ARG A 51 -12.04 2.03 12.76
N CYS A 52 -12.33 3.33 12.66
CA CYS A 52 -11.33 4.37 12.43
C CYS A 52 -11.71 5.67 13.15
N ALA A 53 -10.89 6.05 14.14
CA ALA A 53 -11.09 7.27 14.93
C ALA A 53 -11.05 8.56 14.09
N VAL A 54 -10.26 8.58 13.00
CA VAL A 54 -10.19 9.73 12.08
C VAL A 54 -11.53 9.94 11.37
N PHE A 55 -12.12 8.88 10.81
CA PHE A 55 -13.46 8.97 10.21
C PHE A 55 -14.53 9.31 11.24
N LYS A 56 -14.44 8.75 12.46
CA LYS A 56 -15.34 9.12 13.55
C LYS A 56 -15.32 10.62 13.85
N ALA A 57 -14.13 11.18 14.04
CA ALA A 57 -13.95 12.61 14.30
C ALA A 57 -14.42 13.47 13.12
N MET A 58 -14.08 13.07 11.89
CA MET A 58 -14.51 13.73 10.66
C MET A 58 -16.03 13.83 10.54
N PHE A 59 -16.76 12.75 10.86
CA PHE A 59 -18.23 12.73 10.80
C PHE A 59 -18.89 13.53 11.93
N GLN A 60 -18.24 13.59 13.11
CA GLN A 60 -18.69 14.39 14.23
C GLN A 60 -18.52 15.88 13.96
N ASP A 61 -17.38 16.30 13.40
CA ASP A 61 -17.12 17.68 12.99
C ASP A 61 -18.13 18.15 11.93
N GLN A 62 -18.42 17.32 10.91
CA GLN A 62 -19.46 17.63 9.93
C GLN A 62 -20.84 17.82 10.58
N ALA A 63 -21.23 16.91 11.48
CA ALA A 63 -22.52 17.00 12.16
C ALA A 63 -22.63 18.25 13.05
N GLN A 64 -21.55 18.65 13.70
CA GLN A 64 -21.50 19.87 14.52
C GLN A 64 -21.65 21.14 13.67
N ARG A 65 -21.01 21.19 12.50
CA ARG A 65 -21.08 22.37 11.61
C ARG A 65 -22.43 22.53 10.94
N ALA A 66 -23.08 21.43 10.57
CA ALA A 66 -24.33 21.45 9.83
C ALA A 66 -25.58 21.50 10.75
N GLY A 67 -25.44 21.24 12.06
CA GLY A 67 -26.56 21.16 13.00
C GLY A 67 -27.49 19.93 12.79
N VAL A 68 -27.41 19.30 11.62
CA VAL A 68 -28.09 18.07 11.20
C VAL A 68 -27.10 17.24 10.38
N VAL A 69 -27.15 15.91 10.47
CA VAL A 69 -26.32 15.03 9.63
C VAL A 69 -26.86 15.08 8.19
N ASP A 70 -26.29 15.95 7.36
CA ASP A 70 -26.59 15.99 5.94
C ASP A 70 -25.72 14.97 5.18
N ASN A 71 -26.32 13.83 4.84
CA ASN A 71 -25.68 12.75 4.08
C ASN A 71 -25.49 13.10 2.59
N THR A 72 -25.97 14.25 2.12
CA THR A 72 -25.81 14.66 0.72
C THR A 72 -24.48 15.34 0.44
N VAL A 73 -23.83 15.91 1.45
CA VAL A 73 -22.55 16.62 1.32
C VAL A 73 -21.40 15.62 1.30
N PRO A 74 -20.65 15.52 0.18
CA PRO A 74 -19.54 14.59 0.10
C PRO A 74 -18.27 15.13 0.77
N PHE A 75 -17.44 14.23 1.27
CA PHE A 75 -16.09 14.58 1.73
C PHE A 75 -15.12 14.60 0.54
N VAL A 76 -14.32 15.65 0.41
CA VAL A 76 -13.35 15.80 -0.68
C VAL A 76 -11.94 15.55 -0.13
N LEU A 77 -11.24 14.58 -0.70
CA LEU A 77 -9.84 14.26 -0.36
C LEU A 77 -9.00 14.40 -1.64
N ALA A 78 -8.55 15.62 -1.94
CA ALA A 78 -7.89 15.95 -3.19
C ALA A 78 -6.48 15.33 -3.31
N ASP A 79 -5.74 15.24 -2.20
CA ASP A 79 -4.36 14.76 -2.16
C ASP A 79 -4.26 13.23 -2.04
N MET A 80 -5.39 12.52 -2.23
CA MET A 80 -5.46 11.08 -2.07
C MET A 80 -5.79 10.39 -3.38
N THR A 81 -5.11 9.29 -3.68
CA THR A 81 -5.43 8.48 -4.87
C THR A 81 -6.57 7.51 -4.58
N PRO A 82 -7.44 7.21 -5.57
CA PRO A 82 -8.51 6.24 -5.38
C PRO A 82 -8.03 4.85 -4.97
N ASP A 83 -6.89 4.40 -5.50
CA ASP A 83 -6.35 3.06 -5.22
C ASP A 83 -5.90 2.94 -3.76
N ILE A 84 -5.23 3.96 -3.22
CA ILE A 84 -4.81 4.00 -1.80
C ILE A 84 -6.05 4.07 -0.90
N PHE A 85 -7.02 4.94 -1.22
CA PHE A 85 -8.24 5.04 -0.42
C PHE A 85 -9.02 3.72 -0.39
N LEU A 86 -9.16 3.04 -1.53
CA LEU A 86 -9.82 1.73 -1.61
C LEU A 86 -9.10 0.65 -0.80
N ALA A 87 -7.76 0.68 -0.74
CA ALA A 87 -7.01 -0.24 0.12
C ALA A 87 -7.26 0.02 1.62
N VAL A 88 -7.33 1.29 2.04
CA VAL A 88 -7.72 1.65 3.41
C VAL A 88 -9.14 1.18 3.70
N MET A 89 -10.07 1.35 2.76
CA MET A 89 -11.44 0.84 2.89
C MET A 89 -11.46 -0.69 2.99
N GLU A 90 -10.73 -1.41 2.15
CA GLU A 90 -10.63 -2.87 2.24
C GLU A 90 -10.20 -3.33 3.63
N PHE A 91 -9.17 -2.70 4.19
CA PHE A 91 -8.68 -3.00 5.53
C PHE A 91 -9.73 -2.71 6.61
N ILE A 92 -10.40 -1.56 6.54
CA ILE A 92 -11.42 -1.18 7.52
C ILE A 92 -12.58 -2.19 7.54
N TYR A 93 -13.04 -2.63 6.37
CA TYR A 93 -14.18 -3.52 6.22
C TYR A 93 -13.86 -4.98 6.52
N THR A 94 -12.65 -5.44 6.16
CA THR A 94 -12.35 -6.88 6.10
C THR A 94 -11.23 -7.31 7.04
N ASN A 95 -10.50 -6.35 7.63
CA ASN A 95 -9.24 -6.59 8.34
C ASN A 95 -8.12 -7.18 7.46
N CYS A 96 -8.28 -7.12 6.13
CA CYS A 96 -7.35 -7.57 5.12
C CYS A 96 -7.13 -6.45 4.09
N VAL A 97 -5.97 -6.44 3.44
CA VAL A 97 -5.72 -5.49 2.34
C VAL A 97 -4.92 -6.17 1.25
N THR A 98 -5.36 -5.98 0.01
CA THR A 98 -4.61 -6.43 -1.15
C THR A 98 -3.60 -5.34 -1.52
N LEU A 99 -2.35 -5.50 -1.10
CA LEU A 99 -1.29 -4.57 -1.46
C LEU A 99 -0.95 -4.76 -2.95
N THR A 100 -1.46 -3.86 -3.78
CA THR A 100 -1.12 -3.85 -5.20
C THR A 100 0.20 -3.13 -5.42
N PRO A 101 0.87 -3.41 -6.55
CA PRO A 101 2.09 -2.72 -6.89
C PRO A 101 1.94 -1.20 -6.97
N LYS A 102 0.77 -0.69 -7.39
CA LYS A 102 0.47 0.75 -7.39
C LYS A 102 0.37 1.36 -6.00
N ILE A 103 -0.18 0.61 -5.04
CA ILE A 103 -0.24 1.02 -3.62
C ILE A 103 1.16 1.01 -3.01
N LEU A 104 1.97 0.02 -3.38
CA LEU A 104 3.35 -0.11 -2.92
C LEU A 104 4.29 0.90 -3.61
N ALA A 105 4.11 1.17 -4.89
CA ALA A 105 4.99 2.00 -5.72
C ALA A 105 4.62 3.50 -5.74
N GLY A 106 3.54 3.91 -5.09
CA GLY A 106 3.03 5.27 -5.19
C GLY A 106 3.91 6.28 -4.46
N HIS A 107 4.79 6.98 -5.21
CA HIS A 107 5.69 8.09 -4.84
C HIS A 107 6.55 7.92 -3.59
N TYR A 108 5.96 7.56 -2.45
CA TYR A 108 6.61 7.40 -1.17
C TYR A 108 7.86 6.52 -1.21
N LEU A 109 7.82 5.34 -1.83
CA LEU A 109 9.00 4.49 -1.91
C LEU A 109 10.11 5.14 -2.74
N ILE A 110 9.76 5.80 -3.85
CA ILE A 110 10.72 6.49 -4.72
C ILE A 110 11.33 7.70 -3.99
N GLU A 111 10.49 8.49 -3.31
CA GLU A 111 10.89 9.68 -2.54
C GLU A 111 11.70 9.34 -1.27
N ASN A 112 11.57 8.11 -0.76
CA ASN A 112 12.23 7.64 0.46
C ASN A 112 13.16 6.45 0.20
N LEU A 113 13.70 6.32 -1.03
CA LEU A 113 14.72 5.33 -1.32
C LEU A 113 15.95 5.57 -0.45
N ALA A 114 16.40 4.50 0.19
CA ALA A 114 17.53 4.52 1.09
C ALA A 114 18.30 3.21 0.99
N VAL A 115 19.58 3.24 1.35
CA VAL A 115 20.46 2.05 1.39
C VAL A 115 19.81 0.88 2.16
N HIS A 116 19.03 1.16 3.21
CA HIS A 116 18.40 0.11 4.03
C HIS A 116 17.22 -0.58 3.34
N ASN A 117 16.46 0.10 2.47
CA ASN A 117 15.23 -0.41 1.86
C ASN A 117 15.32 -0.71 0.34
N VAL A 118 16.36 -0.19 -0.34
CA VAL A 118 16.43 -0.21 -1.82
C VAL A 118 16.47 -1.62 -2.42
N CYS A 119 17.09 -2.59 -1.74
CA CYS A 119 17.13 -3.98 -2.20
C CYS A 119 15.75 -4.64 -2.22
N GLU A 120 14.97 -4.43 -1.15
CA GLU A 120 13.61 -4.94 -1.01
C GLU A 120 12.68 -4.23 -2.01
N CYS A 121 12.85 -2.91 -2.18
CA CYS A 121 12.11 -2.14 -3.17
C CYS A 121 12.41 -2.61 -4.61
N LEU A 122 13.66 -2.94 -4.92
CA LEU A 122 14.05 -3.51 -6.22
C LEU A 122 13.47 -4.92 -6.42
N GLN A 123 13.47 -5.77 -5.40
CA GLN A 123 12.83 -7.08 -5.50
C GLN A 123 11.32 -6.96 -5.72
N ALA A 124 10.66 -6.10 -4.94
CA ALA A 124 9.25 -5.81 -5.07
C ALA A 124 8.95 -5.29 -6.48
N SER A 125 9.71 -4.32 -6.98
CA SER A 125 9.50 -3.77 -8.31
C SER A 125 9.63 -4.81 -9.43
N ILE A 126 10.56 -5.76 -9.32
CA ILE A 126 10.69 -6.88 -10.25
C ILE A 126 9.51 -7.87 -10.13
N VAL A 127 9.17 -8.29 -8.92
CA VAL A 127 8.08 -9.26 -8.66
C VAL A 127 6.75 -8.73 -9.17
N PHE A 128 6.55 -7.44 -9.02
CA PHE A 128 5.31 -6.75 -9.31
C PHE A 128 5.32 -5.96 -10.63
N ALA A 129 6.36 -6.14 -11.44
CA ALA A 129 6.55 -5.48 -12.74
C ALA A 129 6.34 -3.95 -12.70
N GLN A 130 6.87 -3.27 -11.67
CA GLN A 130 6.85 -1.81 -11.54
C GLN A 130 8.10 -1.22 -12.17
N ASN A 131 7.99 -0.73 -13.40
CA ASN A 131 9.16 -0.24 -14.14
C ASN A 131 9.68 1.08 -13.57
N GLU A 132 8.83 2.04 -13.19
CA GLU A 132 9.31 3.32 -12.65
C GLU A 132 10.07 3.14 -11.33
N LEU A 133 9.55 2.32 -10.40
CA LEU A 133 10.24 2.00 -9.15
C LEU A 133 11.51 1.18 -9.40
N LYS A 134 11.50 0.26 -10.37
CA LYS A 134 12.69 -0.51 -10.74
C LYS A 134 13.79 0.40 -11.24
N ASP A 135 13.48 1.33 -12.14
CA ASP A 135 14.46 2.24 -12.72
C ASP A 135 14.99 3.20 -11.65
N ALA A 136 14.14 3.72 -10.76
CA ALA A 136 14.54 4.52 -9.60
C ALA A 136 15.47 3.74 -8.64
N CYS A 137 15.13 2.49 -8.31
CA CYS A 137 15.97 1.63 -7.48
C CYS A 137 17.33 1.36 -8.13
N ILE A 138 17.37 1.12 -9.45
CA ILE A 138 18.62 0.86 -10.17
C ILE A 138 19.52 2.09 -10.17
N LEU A 139 18.97 3.28 -10.46
CA LEU A 139 19.70 4.54 -10.37
C LEU A 139 20.25 4.80 -8.97
N TYR A 140 19.42 4.61 -7.93
CA TYR A 140 19.86 4.79 -6.55
C TYR A 140 20.99 3.82 -6.16
N ILE A 141 20.90 2.56 -6.59
CA ILE A 141 21.93 1.55 -6.33
C ILE A 141 23.22 1.92 -7.06
N ASP A 142 23.16 2.42 -8.29
CA ASP A 142 24.32 2.86 -9.06
C ASP A 142 25.10 3.94 -8.29
N GLU A 143 24.40 4.98 -7.83
CA GLU A 143 24.95 6.09 -7.04
C GLU A 143 25.54 5.64 -5.69
N HIS A 144 25.06 4.53 -5.11
CA HIS A 144 25.44 4.03 -3.78
C HIS A 144 26.06 2.63 -3.79
N THR A 145 26.64 2.24 -4.93
CA THR A 145 27.06 0.87 -5.24
C THR A 145 27.93 0.26 -4.14
N GLU A 146 28.93 0.99 -3.64
CA GLU A 146 29.89 0.49 -2.66
C GLU A 146 29.24 0.05 -1.34
N VAL A 147 28.17 0.72 -0.92
CA VAL A 147 27.51 0.45 0.36
C VAL A 147 26.48 -0.66 0.19
N VAL A 148 25.68 -0.59 -0.88
CA VAL A 148 24.63 -1.57 -1.16
C VAL A 148 25.24 -2.96 -1.40
N LEU A 149 26.35 -3.03 -2.12
CA LEU A 149 26.96 -4.31 -2.48
C LEU A 149 27.79 -4.97 -1.37
N LYS A 150 28.09 -4.25 -0.28
CA LYS A 150 28.68 -4.86 0.93
C LYS A 150 27.67 -5.67 1.73
N LYS A 151 26.37 -5.54 1.44
CA LYS A 151 25.32 -6.29 2.14
C LYS A 151 25.36 -7.80 1.83
N PRO A 152 24.93 -8.65 2.77
CA PRO A 152 24.80 -10.09 2.52
C PRO A 152 23.92 -10.39 1.30
N TYR A 153 24.31 -11.40 0.51
CA TYR A 153 23.58 -11.80 -0.70
C TYR A 153 22.11 -12.11 -0.45
N VAL A 154 21.78 -12.65 0.72
CA VAL A 154 20.40 -12.99 1.13
C VAL A 154 19.54 -11.73 1.24
N GLU A 155 20.10 -10.62 1.72
CA GLU A 155 19.39 -9.34 1.89
C GLU A 155 19.18 -8.61 0.56
N ILE A 156 20.14 -8.71 -0.37
CA ILE A 156 19.98 -8.15 -1.72
C ILE A 156 18.99 -9.00 -2.52
N GLY A 157 19.12 -10.32 -2.39
CA GLY A 157 18.29 -11.38 -2.97
C GLY A 157 18.42 -11.60 -4.48
N LYS A 158 18.08 -12.83 -4.88
CA LYS A 158 18.53 -13.44 -6.14
C LYS A 158 18.11 -12.65 -7.40
N LYS A 159 16.87 -12.18 -7.44
CA LYS A 159 16.31 -11.46 -8.60
C LYS A 159 16.94 -10.07 -8.75
N ALA A 160 17.10 -9.34 -7.65
CA ALA A 160 17.74 -8.03 -7.64
C ALA A 160 19.22 -8.13 -8.01
N VAL A 161 19.98 -9.09 -7.46
CA VAL A 161 21.38 -9.30 -7.85
C VAL A 161 21.53 -9.61 -9.34
N LYS A 162 20.64 -10.44 -9.91
CA LYS A 162 20.65 -10.71 -11.35
C LYS A 162 20.42 -9.43 -12.14
N GLN A 163 19.46 -8.60 -11.73
CA GLN A 163 19.16 -7.35 -12.43
C GLN A 163 20.31 -6.34 -12.33
N ILE A 164 20.87 -6.14 -11.14
CA ILE A 164 22.04 -5.29 -10.89
C ILE A 164 23.21 -5.70 -11.79
N ARG A 165 23.53 -7.01 -11.82
CA ARG A 165 24.60 -7.54 -12.68
C ARG A 165 24.36 -7.28 -14.17
N LEU A 166 23.12 -7.36 -14.63
CA LEU A 166 22.80 -7.15 -16.05
C LEU A 166 22.79 -5.68 -16.46
N THR A 167 22.59 -4.77 -15.50
CA THR A 167 22.27 -3.36 -15.80
C THR A 167 23.39 -2.41 -15.41
N LEU A 168 24.07 -2.66 -14.29
CA LEU A 168 25.07 -1.74 -13.72
C LEU A 168 26.52 -2.15 -13.98
N PHE A 169 26.77 -3.41 -14.35
CA PHE A 169 28.12 -3.93 -14.51
C PHE A 169 28.35 -4.48 -15.90
N THR A 170 29.53 -4.18 -16.43
CA THR A 170 30.06 -4.89 -17.60
C THR A 170 30.43 -6.33 -17.24
N PRO A 171 30.51 -7.25 -18.22
CA PRO A 171 30.93 -8.62 -17.98
C PRO A 171 32.27 -8.74 -17.24
N GLU A 172 33.21 -7.84 -17.51
CA GLU A 172 34.54 -7.77 -16.91
C GLU A 172 34.50 -7.36 -15.42
N GLU A 173 33.62 -6.42 -15.06
CA GLU A 173 33.43 -5.99 -13.67
C GLU A 173 32.75 -7.06 -12.82
N ILE A 174 31.81 -7.81 -13.39
CA ILE A 174 31.14 -8.93 -12.71
C ILE A 174 32.16 -10.00 -12.30
N GLU A 175 33.17 -10.27 -13.12
CA GLU A 175 34.20 -11.27 -12.83
C GLU A 175 35.07 -10.84 -11.63
N LYS A 176 35.44 -9.55 -11.57
CA LYS A 176 36.13 -8.97 -10.41
C LYS A 176 35.28 -9.03 -9.14
N ILE A 177 33.99 -8.72 -9.22
CA ILE A 177 33.08 -8.70 -8.06
C ILE A 177 32.83 -10.11 -7.51
N LYS A 178 32.64 -11.12 -8.38
CA LYS A 178 32.46 -12.52 -7.98
C LYS A 178 33.64 -13.04 -7.15
N SER A 179 34.86 -12.62 -7.46
CA SER A 179 36.06 -13.04 -6.72
C SER A 179 36.15 -12.49 -5.29
N LYS A 180 35.48 -11.36 -5.00
CA LYS A 180 35.63 -10.60 -3.74
C LYS A 180 34.43 -10.61 -2.80
N MET A 181 33.19 -10.77 -3.29
CA MET A 181 32.00 -10.42 -2.49
C MET A 181 30.94 -11.53 -2.32
N TRP A 182 30.92 -12.55 -3.16
CA TRP A 182 29.83 -13.54 -3.18
C TRP A 182 30.31 -15.00 -3.23
N LYS A 183 31.27 -15.34 -2.36
CA LYS A 183 31.50 -16.75 -2.02
C LYS A 183 30.33 -17.32 -1.25
#